data_AF-A0A7C9FA48-F1
#
_entry.id   AF-A0A7C9FA48-F1
#
_cell.length_a   1.000
_cell.length_b   1.000
_cell.length_c   1.000
_cell.angle_alpha   90.00
_cell.angle_beta   90.00
_cell.angle_gamma   90.00
#
_symmetry.space_group_name_H-M   'P 1'
#
loop_
_entity.id
_entity.type
_entity.pdbx_description
1 polymer ?
#
loop_
_entity_poly.entity_id
_entity_poly.type
_entity_poly.pdbx_seq_one_letter_code
_entity_poly.pdbx_strand_id
1 'polypeptide(L)'
;VFIAATFMEQGGIPPSTNPATLLKEAIHVISCGYEDKTEWGKEIGWIYGSVTEDILTGFKMHSRGWISIYCMPPRPAFKGSAPLNLSDRLNQVLRWALGSVEIMLSRHCPIWYGYSGRLRFLERLA
;
A
#
# COMPACT_ATOMS: atom_id res chain seq x y z
N VAL A 1 -16.05 -13.42 9.70
CA VAL A 1 -16.12 -12.21 10.57
C VAL A 1 -15.44 -10.99 9.96
N PHE A 2 -14.29 -11.14 9.31
CA PHE A 2 -13.55 -10.03 8.68
C PHE A 2 -14.39 -9.14 7.75
N ILE A 3 -15.09 -9.73 6.76
CA ILE A 3 -15.92 -8.98 5.80
C ILE A 3 -17.02 -8.17 6.52
N ALA A 4 -17.69 -8.77 7.50
CA ALA A 4 -18.73 -8.09 8.26
C ALA A 4 -18.17 -6.89 9.04
N ALA A 5 -16.96 -7.01 9.59
CA ALA A 5 -16.27 -5.89 10.26
C ALA A 5 -15.90 -4.77 9.27
N THR A 6 -15.51 -5.10 8.03
CA THR A 6 -15.18 -4.08 7.02
C THR A 6 -16.37 -3.26 6.52
N PHE A 7 -17.60 -3.74 6.70
CA PHE A 7 -18.82 -2.98 6.39
C PHE A 7 -19.23 -2.00 7.50
N MET A 8 -18.54 -1.98 8.64
CA MET A 8 -18.83 -1.07 9.75
C MET A 8 -18.06 0.23 9.56
N GLU A 9 -18.71 1.29 9.05
CA GLU A 9 -18.07 2.59 8.77
C GLU A 9 -17.44 3.24 10.01
N GLN A 10 -18.08 3.11 11.17
CA GLN A 10 -17.59 3.66 12.44
C GLN A 10 -16.53 2.77 13.10
N GLY A 11 -16.16 1.66 12.45
CA GLY A 11 -15.28 0.63 13.00
C GLY A 11 -15.95 -0.19 14.12
N GLY A 12 -15.13 -0.98 14.80
CA GLY A 12 -15.57 -1.87 15.88
C GLY A 12 -15.76 -3.32 15.46
N ILE A 13 -16.45 -4.08 16.30
CA ILE A 13 -16.65 -5.52 16.14
C ILE A 13 -18.16 -5.80 16.10
N PRO A 14 -18.64 -6.70 15.23
CA PRO A 14 -20.05 -7.07 15.19
C PRO A 14 -20.57 -7.55 16.56
N PRO A 15 -21.78 -7.14 16.99
CA PRO A 15 -22.30 -7.42 18.34
C PRO A 15 -22.51 -8.91 18.65
N SER A 16 -22.54 -9.78 17.63
CA SER A 16 -22.74 -11.23 17.78
C SER A 16 -21.44 -12.04 17.95
N THR A 17 -20.27 -11.41 18.02
CA THR A 17 -18.99 -12.15 18.16
C THR A 17 -18.57 -12.36 19.61
N ASN A 18 -18.01 -13.54 19.91
CA ASN A 18 -17.34 -13.83 21.17
C ASN A 18 -15.82 -13.99 20.97
N PRO A 19 -14.98 -13.86 22.02
CA PRO A 19 -13.52 -13.87 21.91
C PRO A 19 -12.93 -15.13 21.29
N ALA A 20 -13.49 -16.31 21.60
CA ALA A 20 -13.02 -17.57 21.03
C ALA A 20 -13.24 -17.63 19.51
N THR A 21 -14.38 -17.11 19.04
CA THR A 21 -14.68 -17.04 17.61
C THR A 21 -13.77 -16.02 16.91
N LEU A 22 -13.49 -14.87 17.55
CA LEU A 22 -12.56 -13.88 17.03
C LEU A 22 -11.14 -14.44 16.89
N LEU A 23 -10.65 -15.19 17.87
CA LEU A 23 -9.33 -15.82 17.79
C LEU A 23 -9.25 -16.82 16.64
N LYS A 24 -10.27 -17.68 16.49
CA LYS A 24 -10.34 -18.63 15.39
C LYS A 24 -10.36 -17.93 14.02
N GLU A 25 -11.12 -16.86 13.89
CA GLU A 25 -11.21 -16.07 12.66
C GLU A 25 -9.91 -15.33 12.36
N ALA A 26 -9.24 -14.77 13.38
CA ALA A 26 -7.93 -14.14 13.20
C ALA A 26 -6.89 -15.15 12.68
N ILE A 27 -6.85 -16.36 13.24
CA ILE A 27 -5.98 -17.46 12.76
C ILE A 27 -6.30 -17.82 11.31
N HIS A 28 -7.58 -17.83 10.93
CA HIS A 28 -7.99 -18.12 9.56
C HIS A 28 -7.55 -17.02 8.57
N VAL A 29 -7.73 -15.75 8.92
CA VAL A 29 -7.40 -14.61 8.05
C VAL A 29 -5.90 -14.45 7.82
N ILE A 30 -5.05 -14.87 8.76
CA ILE A 30 -3.58 -14.87 8.59
C ILE A 30 -3.03 -16.15 7.96
N SER A 31 -3.89 -17.08 7.55
CA SER A 31 -3.45 -18.35 6.97
C SER A 31 -2.82 -18.14 5.58
N CYS A 32 -1.86 -19.00 5.21
CA CYS A 32 -1.11 -18.86 3.96
C CYS A 32 -1.98 -18.94 2.69
N GLY A 33 -3.10 -19.66 2.74
CA GLY A 33 -4.03 -19.79 1.62
C GLY A 33 -5.13 -18.71 1.60
N TYR A 34 -5.11 -17.75 2.52
CA TYR A 34 -6.19 -16.76 2.62
C TYR A 34 -6.25 -15.86 1.37
N GLU A 35 -5.10 -15.55 0.78
CA GLU A 35 -5.00 -14.68 -0.39
C GLU A 35 -5.22 -15.43 -1.71
N ASP A 36 -5.31 -16.76 -1.68
CA ASP A 36 -5.45 -17.57 -2.89
C ASP A 36 -6.73 -17.23 -3.65
N LYS A 37 -6.57 -16.92 -4.95
CA LYS A 37 -7.68 -16.53 -5.85
C LYS A 37 -8.46 -15.30 -5.38
N THR A 38 -7.87 -14.48 -4.51
CA THR A 38 -8.44 -13.18 -4.12
C THR A 38 -7.82 -12.02 -4.90
N GLU A 39 -8.34 -10.82 -4.66
CA GLU A 39 -7.81 -9.55 -5.19
C GLU A 39 -6.79 -8.87 -4.25
N TRP A 40 -6.46 -9.52 -3.13
CA TRP A 40 -5.39 -9.07 -2.23
C TRP A 40 -4.07 -9.01 -2.98
N GLY A 41 -3.36 -7.90 -2.81
CA GLY A 41 -2.09 -7.60 -3.47
C GLY A 41 -2.18 -7.26 -4.95
N LYS A 42 -3.27 -7.62 -5.63
CA LYS A 42 -3.49 -7.27 -7.05
C LYS A 42 -4.14 -5.91 -7.16
N GLU A 43 -5.25 -5.71 -6.46
CA GLU A 43 -6.07 -4.50 -6.49
C GLU A 43 -6.29 -3.90 -5.10
N ILE A 44 -6.24 -4.73 -4.06
CA ILE A 44 -6.56 -4.38 -2.67
C ILE A 44 -5.31 -4.56 -1.79
N GLY A 45 -5.06 -3.61 -0.89
CA GLY A 45 -3.88 -3.64 -0.01
C GLY A 45 -2.61 -3.13 -0.68
N TRP A 46 -1.46 -3.63 -0.23
CA TRP A 46 -0.15 -3.34 -0.81
C TRP A 46 0.00 -4.03 -2.16
N ILE A 47 0.33 -3.27 -3.20
CA ILE A 47 0.33 -3.82 -4.56
C ILE A 47 1.61 -4.62 -4.81
N TYR A 48 1.46 -5.89 -5.14
CA TYR A 48 2.55 -6.82 -5.36
C TYR A 48 3.25 -6.59 -6.70
N GLY A 49 4.56 -6.91 -6.75
CA GLY A 49 5.32 -7.02 -7.99
C GLY A 49 6.34 -5.91 -8.27
N SER A 50 6.65 -5.06 -7.30
CA SER A 50 7.80 -4.16 -7.39
C SER A 50 8.54 -4.06 -6.05
N VAL A 51 9.86 -3.91 -6.10
CA VAL A 51 10.68 -3.60 -4.92
C VAL A 51 10.27 -2.28 -4.25
N THR A 52 9.61 -1.38 -4.99
CA THR A 52 9.08 -0.08 -4.51
C THR A 52 7.56 -0.07 -4.53
N GLU A 53 6.94 -1.06 -3.88
CA GLU A 53 5.49 -1.20 -3.71
C GLU A 53 4.81 -0.02 -3.01
N ASP A 54 5.56 0.78 -2.24
CA ASP A 54 5.10 2.00 -1.56
C ASP A 54 4.63 3.07 -2.53
N ILE A 55 5.45 3.40 -3.52
CA ILE A 55 5.10 4.35 -4.59
C ILE A 55 3.95 3.79 -5.42
N LEU A 56 4.02 2.50 -5.77
CA LEU A 56 3.02 1.85 -6.62
C LEU A 56 1.63 1.85 -5.98
N THR A 57 1.55 1.54 -4.69
CA THR A 57 0.29 1.50 -3.94
C THR A 57 -0.31 2.90 -3.83
N GLY A 58 0.51 3.91 -3.51
CA GLY A 58 0.08 5.32 -3.47
C GLY A 58 -0.45 5.79 -4.82
N PHE A 59 0.28 5.54 -5.90
CA PHE A 59 -0.15 5.87 -7.27
C PHE A 59 -1.51 5.25 -7.62
N LYS A 60 -1.73 3.99 -7.23
CA LYS A 60 -3.00 3.30 -7.49
C LYS A 60 -4.16 3.89 -6.69
N MET A 61 -3.93 4.28 -5.44
CA MET A 61 -4.94 4.99 -4.64
C MET A 61 -5.26 6.36 -5.24
N HIS A 62 -4.25 7.14 -5.61
CA HIS A 62 -4.44 8.46 -6.23
C HIS A 62 -5.17 8.35 -7.58
N SER A 63 -4.88 7.31 -8.36
CA SER A 63 -5.61 7.01 -9.60
C SER A 63 -7.11 6.73 -9.38
N ARG A 64 -7.50 6.27 -8.18
CA ARG A 64 -8.91 6.10 -7.77
C ARG A 64 -9.53 7.39 -7.20
N GLY A 65 -8.77 8.48 -7.12
CA GLY A 65 -9.23 9.79 -6.68
C GLY A 65 -9.02 10.07 -5.19
N TRP A 66 -8.23 9.26 -4.50
CA TRP A 66 -7.79 9.56 -3.14
C TRP A 66 -6.82 10.75 -3.14
N ILE A 67 -6.85 11.54 -2.07
CA ILE A 67 -5.99 12.71 -1.89
C ILE A 67 -5.17 12.49 -0.62
N SER A 68 -3.85 12.62 -0.72
CA SER A 68 -2.95 12.60 0.42
C SER A 68 -2.68 14.02 0.95
N ILE A 69 -2.29 14.13 2.22
CA ILE A 69 -1.97 15.39 2.89
C ILE A 69 -0.55 15.30 3.42
N TYR A 70 0.28 16.29 3.07
CA TYR A 70 1.63 16.43 3.61
C TYR A 70 1.64 17.50 4.70
N CYS A 71 2.01 17.11 5.93
CA CYS A 71 2.01 17.99 7.10
C CYS A 71 3.41 18.07 7.72
N MET A 72 3.89 19.29 7.99
CA MET A 72 5.19 19.55 8.60
C MET A 72 5.01 20.24 9.95
N PRO A 73 4.93 19.50 11.07
CA PRO A 73 4.88 20.10 12.40
C PRO A 73 6.20 20.81 12.73
N PRO A 74 6.20 21.84 13.60
CA PRO A 74 7.42 22.57 13.97
C PRO A 74 8.53 21.69 14.57
N ARG A 75 8.13 20.61 15.26
CA ARG A 75 9.05 19.59 15.77
C ARG A 75 8.90 18.33 14.93
N PRO A 76 10.00 17.70 14.48
CA PRO A 76 9.93 16.42 13.77
C PRO A 76 9.22 15.38 14.65
N ALA A 77 8.03 14.96 14.22
CA ALA A 77 7.21 13.97 14.93
C ALA A 77 7.77 12.55 14.77
N PHE A 78 8.41 12.29 13.62
CA PHE A 78 9.08 11.01 13.32
C PHE A 78 10.57 11.28 13.09
N LYS A 79 11.42 10.59 13.85
CA LYS A 79 12.88 10.63 13.72
C LYS A 79 13.40 9.19 13.66
N GLY A 80 14.32 8.92 12.74
CA GLY A 80 14.99 7.63 12.61
C GLY A 80 16.49 7.80 12.41
N SER A 81 17.23 6.71 12.56
CA SER A 81 18.67 6.68 12.30
C SER A 81 18.95 6.59 10.80
N ALA A 82 19.90 7.38 10.31
CA ALA A 82 20.36 7.31 8.92
C ALA A 82 21.54 6.33 8.78
N PRO A 83 21.72 5.68 7.60
CA PRO A 83 22.89 4.86 7.34
C PRO A 83 24.19 5.66 7.49
N LEU A 84 25.16 5.12 8.21
CA LEU A 84 26.48 5.73 8.38
C LEU A 84 27.49 5.26 7.33
N ASN A 85 27.25 4.09 6.73
CA ASN A 85 28.12 3.47 5.74
C ASN A 85 27.67 3.81 4.31
N LEU A 86 28.63 4.10 3.43
CA LEU A 86 28.38 4.35 2.02
C LEU A 86 27.78 3.14 1.31
N SER A 87 28.22 1.93 1.65
CA SER A 87 27.71 0.69 1.03
C SER A 87 26.19 0.56 1.20
N ASP A 88 25.69 0.79 2.41
CA ASP A 88 24.26 0.70 2.72
C ASP A 88 23.45 1.77 1.98
N ARG A 89 24.01 2.98 1.87
CA ARG A 89 23.38 4.07 1.13
C ARG A 89 23.33 3.79 -0.37
N LEU A 90 24.39 3.23 -0.96
CA LEU A 90 24.41 2.85 -2.37
C LEU A 90 23.42 1.73 -2.67
N ASN A 91 23.38 0.70 -1.83
CA ASN A 91 22.39 -0.38 -1.96
C ASN A 91 20.95 0.13 -1.81
N GLN A 92 20.71 1.11 -0.94
CA GLN A 92 19.39 1.74 -0.81
C GLN A 92 18.97 2.47 -2.09
N VAL A 93 19.84 3.31 -2.64
CA VAL A 93 19.54 4.04 -3.89
C VAL A 93 19.38 3.07 -5.06
N LEU A 94 20.19 2.01 -5.11
CA LEU A 94 20.06 0.96 -6.12
C LEU A 94 18.68 0.29 -6.06
N ARG A 95 18.18 -0.06 -4.87
CA ARG A 95 16.84 -0.63 -4.71
C ARG A 95 15.74 0.31 -5.18
N TRP A 96 15.86 1.61 -4.91
CA TRP A 96 14.92 2.62 -5.39
C TRP A 96 14.93 2.75 -6.91
N ALA A 97 16.13 2.82 -7.51
CA ALA A 97 16.27 2.88 -8.96
C ALA A 97 15.69 1.63 -9.65
N LEU A 98 15.99 0.44 -9.11
CA LEU A 98 15.50 -0.83 -9.65
C LEU A 98 13.98 -0.90 -9.58
N GLY A 99 13.38 -0.63 -8.41
CA GLY A 99 11.92 -0.63 -8.27
C GLY A 99 11.22 0.41 -9.15
N SER A 100 11.84 1.58 -9.35
CA SER A 100 11.29 2.62 -10.25
C SER A 100 11.29 2.16 -11.71
N VAL A 101 12.35 1.49 -12.15
CA VAL A 101 12.43 0.90 -13.50
C VAL A 101 11.43 -0.25 -13.65
N GLU A 102 11.27 -1.10 -12.63
CA GLU A 102 10.23 -2.15 -12.62
C GLU A 102 8.84 -1.55 -12.81
N ILE A 103 8.48 -0.49 -12.07
CA ILE A 103 7.17 0.17 -12.21
C ILE A 103 7.00 0.73 -13.63
N MET A 104 8.01 1.44 -14.15
CA MET A 104 7.96 2.05 -15.49
C MET A 104 7.81 1.02 -16.61
N LEU A 105 8.39 -0.17 -16.47
CA LEU A 105 8.30 -1.25 -17.44
C LEU A 105 7.12 -2.21 -17.15
N SER A 106 6.42 -2.04 -16.03
CA SER A 106 5.27 -2.86 -15.67
C SER A 106 3.96 -2.38 -16.31
N ARG A 107 2.90 -3.18 -16.12
CA ARG A 107 1.52 -2.79 -16.46
C ARG A 107 1.03 -1.51 -15.76
N HIS A 108 1.70 -1.08 -14.69
CA HIS A 108 1.32 0.06 -13.86
C HIS A 108 2.02 1.37 -14.25
N CYS A 109 2.70 1.42 -15.38
CA CYS A 109 3.41 2.63 -15.82
C CYS A 109 2.47 3.84 -15.92
N PRO A 110 2.82 4.99 -15.31
CA PRO A 110 2.00 6.22 -15.35
C PRO A 110 1.72 6.76 -16.77
N ILE A 111 2.53 6.38 -17.77
CA ILE A 111 2.39 6.83 -19.17
C ILE A 111 1.13 6.26 -19.82
N TRP A 112 0.69 5.05 -19.48
CA TRP A 112 -0.50 4.41 -20.08
C TRP A 112 -1.52 3.90 -19.06
N TYR A 113 -1.16 3.72 -17.79
CA TYR A 113 -2.06 3.22 -16.77
C TYR A 113 -2.98 4.31 -16.21
N GLY A 114 -4.25 3.97 -15.94
CA GLY A 114 -5.15 4.80 -15.13
C GLY A 114 -5.66 6.08 -15.81
N TYR A 115 -5.69 6.14 -17.16
CA TYR A 115 -6.27 7.29 -17.89
C TYR A 115 -7.78 7.40 -17.74
N SER A 116 -8.47 6.28 -17.47
CA SER A 116 -9.88 6.27 -17.07
C SER A 116 -10.10 6.61 -15.59
N GLY A 117 -9.03 6.89 -14.84
CA GLY A 117 -9.07 7.21 -13.42
C GLY A 117 -9.35 8.68 -13.11
N ARG A 118 -9.16 9.04 -11.84
CA ARG A 118 -9.38 10.40 -11.30
C ARG A 118 -8.08 11.15 -10.98
N LEU A 119 -6.96 10.69 -11.53
CA LEU A 119 -5.65 11.31 -11.31
C LEU A 119 -5.56 12.66 -12.04
N ARG A 120 -5.09 13.70 -11.36
CA ARG A 120 -4.92 15.01 -11.99
C ARG A 120 -3.76 14.99 -12.99
N PHE A 121 -3.86 15.77 -14.06
CA PHE A 121 -2.80 15.79 -15.09
C PHE A 121 -1.43 16.21 -14.54
N LEU A 122 -1.37 17.30 -13.75
CA LEU A 122 -0.12 17.75 -13.14
C LEU A 122 0.45 16.76 -12.13
N GLU A 123 -0.42 16.01 -11.45
CA GLU A 123 -0.04 14.96 -10.52
C GLU A 123 0.52 13.73 -11.24
N ARG A 124 0.02 13.41 -12.44
CA ARG A 124 0.58 12.35 -13.29
C ARG A 124 1.97 12.69 -13.82
N LEU A 125 2.24 13.97 -14.04
CA LEU A 125 3.53 14.45 -14.55
C LEU A 125 4.61 14.45 -13.46
N ALA A 126 4.22 14.60 -12.20
CA ALA A 126 5.11 14.60 -11.03
C ALA A 126 5.60 13.19 -10.68
#